data_AF-A0A7C5T4F6-F1
#
_entry.id   AF-A0A7C5T4F6-F1
#
_cell.length_a   1.000
_cell.length_b   1.000
_cell.length_c   1.000
_cell.angle_alpha   90.00
_cell.angle_beta   90.00
_cell.angle_gamma   90.00
#
_symmetry.space_group_name_H-M   'P 1'
#
loop_
_entity.id
_entity.type
_entity.pdbx_description
1 polymer ?
#
loop_
_entity_poly.entity_id
_entity_poly.type
_entity_poly.pdbx_seq_one_letter_code
_entity_poly.pdbx_strand_id
1 'polypeptide(L)' 'PQWFRERIPELAAISRWLRREREPSMYGDEELGLPPTRLYTEPYARKALEGAKLVYEQVKRLIEEVSRAREG' A
#
# COMPACT_ATOMS: atom_id res chain seq x y z
N PRO A 1 13.83 -14.16 4.91
CA PRO A 1 13.20 -15.35 4.28
C PRO A 1 13.03 -15.16 2.76
N GLN A 2 13.23 -16.22 1.97
CA GLN A 2 13.14 -16.16 0.51
C GLN A 2 11.74 -15.70 0.04
N TRP A 3 10.69 -16.22 0.69
CA TRP A 3 9.29 -15.86 0.40
C TRP A 3 9.03 -14.34 0.50
N PHE A 4 9.69 -13.62 1.41
CA PHE A 4 9.53 -12.18 1.57
C PHE A 4 10.31 -11.40 0.51
N ARG A 5 11.50 -11.90 0.14
CA ARG A 5 12.34 -11.28 -0.92
C ARG A 5 11.62 -11.27 -2.26
N GLU A 6 10.90 -12.35 -2.58
CA GLU A 6 10.08 -12.47 -3.79
C GLU A 6 8.92 -11.47 -3.83
N ARG A 7 8.46 -10.98 -2.68
CA ARG A 7 7.38 -9.98 -2.58
C ARG A 7 7.86 -8.54 -2.68
N ILE A 8 9.16 -8.26 -2.52
CA ILE A 8 9.71 -6.90 -2.53
C ILE A 8 9.30 -6.07 -3.76
N PRO A 9 9.33 -6.60 -5.00
CA PRO A 9 8.91 -5.83 -6.17
C PRO A 9 7.45 -5.36 -6.10
N GLU A 10 6.55 -6.24 -5.66
CA GLU A 10 5.12 -5.97 -5.50
C GLU A 10 4.88 -4.93 -4.39
N LEU A 11 5.49 -5.12 -3.22
CA LEU A 11 5.38 -4.20 -2.09
C LEU A 11 5.90 -2.80 -2.43
N ALA A 12 7.01 -2.72 -3.18
CA ALA A 12 7.58 -1.46 -3.63
C ALA A 12 6.67 -0.75 -4.66
N ALA A 13 6.03 -1.50 -5.55
CA ALA A 13 5.06 -0.95 -6.50
C ALA A 13 3.83 -0.38 -5.79
N ILE A 14 3.28 -1.10 -4.80
CA ILE A 14 2.18 -0.63 -3.97
C ILE A 14 2.56 0.64 -3.22
N SER A 15 3.73 0.66 -2.58
CA SER A 15 4.22 1.82 -1.83
C SER A 15 4.35 3.06 -2.72
N ARG A 16 4.95 2.93 -3.91
CA ARG A 16 5.06 4.05 -4.86
C ARG A 16 3.70 4.55 -5.32
N TRP A 17 2.77 3.65 -5.59
CA TRP A 17 1.43 4.00 -6.02
C TRP A 17 0.68 4.75 -4.90
N LEU A 18 0.59 4.16 -3.70
CA LEU A 18 -0.09 4.80 -2.55
C LEU A 18 0.52 6.17 -2.21
N ARG A 19 1.85 6.32 -2.28
CA ARG A 19 2.51 7.61 -2.08
C ARG A 19 2.02 8.65 -3.08
N ARG A 20 1.90 8.30 -4.35
CA ARG A 20 1.47 9.21 -5.41
C ARG A 20 0.00 9.62 -5.25
N GLU A 21 -0.85 8.70 -4.81
CA GLU A 21 -2.29 8.96 -4.64
C GLU A 21 -2.60 9.79 -3.38
N ARG A 22 -1.65 9.97 -2.46
CA ARG A 22 -1.88 10.62 -1.16
C ARG A 22 -2.47 12.03 -1.29
N GLU A 23 -1.82 12.89 -2.06
CA GLU A 23 -2.24 14.30 -2.18
C GLU A 23 -3.53 14.46 -2.98
N PRO A 24 -3.67 13.86 -4.18
CA PRO A 24 -4.91 13.99 -4.95
C PRO A 24 -6.12 13.38 -4.24
N SER A 25 -5.94 12.34 -3.41
CA SER A 25 -7.03 11.76 -2.61
C SER A 25 -7.58 12.70 -1.54
N MET A 26 -6.78 13.67 -1.10
CA MET A 26 -7.15 14.61 -0.04
C MET A 26 -7.63 15.95 -0.61
N TYR A 27 -6.93 16.47 -1.62
CA TYR A 27 -7.14 17.83 -2.12
C TYR A 27 -7.71 17.88 -3.53
N GLY A 28 -7.69 16.75 -4.24
CA GLY A 28 -8.13 16.68 -5.64
C GLY A 28 -7.01 17.13 -6.58
N ASP A 29 -7.39 17.55 -7.78
CA ASP A 29 -6.50 18.15 -8.75
C ASP A 29 -6.67 19.66 -8.65
N GLU A 30 -5.74 20.32 -7.97
CA GLU A 30 -5.79 21.76 -7.73
C GLU A 30 -5.59 22.56 -9.02
N GLU A 31 -4.82 22.06 -9.99
CA GLU A 31 -4.59 22.73 -11.28
C GLU A 31 -5.87 22.76 -12.13
N LEU A 32 -6.63 21.66 -12.11
CA LEU A 32 -7.89 21.52 -12.85
C LEU A 32 -9.14 21.89 -12.02
N GLY A 33 -8.98 22.20 -10.73
CA GLY A 33 -10.07 22.48 -9.80
C GLY A 33 -11.03 21.29 -9.57
N LEU A 34 -10.54 20.05 -9.71
CA LEU A 34 -11.36 18.84 -9.57
C LEU A 34 -11.29 18.31 -8.12
N PRO A 35 -12.42 18.13 -7.42
CA PRO A 35 -12.40 17.56 -6.07
C PRO A 35 -12.05 16.05 -6.10
N PRO A 36 -11.55 15.48 -4.99
CA PRO A 36 -11.22 14.05 -4.90
C PRO A 36 -12.34 13.12 -5.34
N THR A 37 -13.60 13.45 -5.03
CA THR A 37 -14.78 12.64 -5.38
C THR A 37 -15.02 12.51 -6.88
N ARG A 38 -14.39 13.36 -7.70
CA ARG A 38 -14.42 13.30 -9.17
C ARG A 38 -13.25 12.50 -9.75
N LEU A 39 -12.17 12.31 -8.97
CA LEU A 39 -10.97 11.59 -9.39
C LEU A 39 -11.00 10.12 -8.94
N TYR A 40 -11.59 9.85 -7.78
CA TYR A 40 -11.58 8.53 -7.16
C TYR A 40 -12.93 7.83 -7.27
N THR A 41 -12.86 6.58 -7.71
CA THR A 41 -14.00 5.67 -7.80
C THR A 41 -13.86 4.52 -6.81
N GLU A 42 -14.93 3.77 -6.61
CA GLU A 42 -14.93 2.58 -5.75
C GLU A 42 -13.81 1.57 -6.09
N PRO A 43 -13.51 1.27 -7.38
CA PRO A 43 -12.33 0.48 -7.76
C PRO A 43 -10.98 1.03 -7.28
N TYR A 44 -10.79 2.36 -7.30
CA TYR A 44 -9.56 2.97 -6.80
C TYR A 44 -9.43 2.78 -5.27
N ALA A 45 -10.51 3.02 -4.55
CA ALA A 45 -10.55 2.82 -3.10
C ALA A 45 -10.28 1.35 -2.74
N ARG A 46 -10.88 0.42 -3.48
CA ARG A 46 -10.67 -1.02 -3.30
C ARG A 46 -9.20 -1.40 -3.54
N LYS A 47 -8.61 -0.95 -4.65
CA LYS A 47 -7.19 -1.20 -4.95
C LYS A 47 -6.26 -0.66 -3.85
N ALA A 48 -6.54 0.53 -3.33
CA ALA A 48 -5.76 1.10 -2.23
C ALA A 48 -5.86 0.26 -0.97
N LEU A 49 -7.08 -0.16 -0.60
CA LEU A 49 -7.32 -0.99 0.57
C LEU A 49 -6.64 -2.37 0.45
N GLU A 50 -6.78 -3.03 -0.70
CA GLU A 50 -6.17 -4.32 -0.96
C GLU A 50 -4.63 -4.25 -0.93
N GLY A 51 -4.05 -3.23 -1.56
CA GLY A 51 -2.61 -3.00 -1.53
C GLY A 51 -2.09 -2.76 -0.10
N ALA A 52 -2.77 -1.91 0.68
CA ALA A 52 -2.40 -1.65 2.06
C ALA A 52 -2.50 -2.90 2.94
N LYS A 53 -3.58 -3.69 2.79
CA LYS A 53 -3.75 -4.97 3.48
C LYS A 53 -2.65 -5.95 3.14
N LEU A 54 -2.30 -6.08 1.85
CA LEU A 54 -1.23 -6.97 1.43
C LEU A 54 0.10 -6.61 2.10
N VAL A 55 0.47 -5.33 2.10
CA VAL A 55 1.69 -4.84 2.76
C VAL A 55 1.66 -5.17 4.26
N TYR A 56 0.55 -4.86 4.93
CA TYR A 56 0.39 -5.15 6.36
C TYR A 56 0.59 -6.63 6.67
N GLU A 57 -0.10 -7.52 5.95
CA GLU A 57 -0.01 -8.97 6.19
C GLU A 57 1.39 -9.54 5.92
N GLN A 58 2.06 -9.12 4.82
CA GLN A 58 3.42 -9.59 4.53
C GLN A 58 4.43 -9.14 5.59
N VAL A 59 4.34 -7.89 6.05
CA VAL A 59 5.26 -7.35 7.06
C VAL A 59 4.97 -7.95 8.44
N LYS A 60 3.69 -8.08 8.82
CA LYS A 60 3.27 -8.75 10.05
C LYS A 60 3.84 -10.17 10.13
N ARG A 61 3.64 -10.97 9.06
CA ARG A 61 4.20 -12.33 8.97
C ARG A 61 5.71 -12.34 9.13
N LEU A 62 6.42 -11.41 8.50
CA LEU A 62 7.88 -11.30 8.62
C LEU A 62 8.31 -11.01 10.06
N ILE A 63 7.66 -10.05 10.73
CA ILE A 63 7.97 -9.67 12.11
C ILE A 63 7.74 -10.87 13.03
N GLU A 64 6.59 -11.54 12.90
CA GLU A 64 6.27 -12.73 13.71
C GLU A 64 7.28 -13.88 13.53
N GLU A 65 7.73 -14.14 12.30
CA GLU A 65 8.75 -15.15 12.01
C GLU A 65 10.11 -14.78 12.63
N VAL A 66 10.52 -13.52 12.51
CA VAL A 66 11.79 -13.02 13.09
C VAL A 66 11.75 -12.97 14.61
N SER A 67 10.63 -12.59 15.22
CA SER A 67 10.49 -12.57 16.68
C SER A 67 10.57 -13.97 17.27
N ARG A 68 9.85 -14.96 16.71
CA ARG A 68 9.93 -16.35 17.16
C ARG A 68 11.34 -16.93 17.05
N ALA A 69 12.06 -16.59 15.98
CA ALA A 69 13.44 -17.05 15.78
C ALA A 69 14.47 -16.41 16.74
N ARG A 70 14.11 -15.34 17.45
CA ARG A 70 14.96 -14.69 18.46
C ARG A 70 14.71 -15.17 19.89
N GLU A 71 13.57 -15.81 20.13
CA GLU A 71 13.16 -16.31 21.45
C GLU A 71 13.56 -17.77 21.69
N GLY A 72 13.91 -18.51 20.63
CA GLY A 72 14.43 -19.89 20.69
C GLY A 72 15.92 -19.96 20.42
#